data_AF-A0AAV6UAT0-F1
#
_entry.id   AF-A0AAV6UAT0-F1
#
_cell.length_a   1.000
_cell.length_b   1.000
_cell.length_c   1.000
_cell.angle_alpha   90.00
_cell.angle_beta   90.00
_cell.angle_gamma   90.00
#
_symmetry.space_group_name_H-M   'P 1'
#
loop_
_entity.id
_entity.type
_entity.pdbx_description
1 polymer ?
#
loop_
_entity_poly.entity_id
_entity_poly.type
_entity_poly.pdbx_seq_one_letter_code
_entity_poly.pdbx_strand_id
1 'polypeptide(L)'
;MVIFRTSFLFQTALSVASEGDQVILIRPGSLESPPHHVKGMTEQSAFHMQCIKIVCLSEPSHLLKYLCEFHMQEGCLPAAILIDDIHFYVSHLPQDQSREIAVVKLFALLEDTAAYVSQKKGEPCHRYVSMSRGTCPKNYTKRYFRELWNISTEQSQREGFLTDDHVPAFRAHFHLDDDDREIVVDRVYRLEG
;
A
#
# COMPACT_ATOMS: atom_id res chain seq x y z
N MET A 1 -11.90 1.82 9.72
CA MET A 1 -11.39 0.70 8.90
C MET A 1 -10.21 1.07 8.00
N VAL A 2 -10.20 2.26 7.36
CA VAL A 2 -9.10 2.74 6.47
C VAL A 2 -7.77 2.95 7.20
N ILE A 3 -7.83 3.31 8.49
CA ILE A 3 -6.71 3.83 9.29
C ILE A 3 -5.50 2.87 9.36
N PHE A 4 -5.67 1.61 9.76
CA PHE A 4 -4.53 0.70 9.91
C PHE A 4 -3.87 0.33 8.59
N ARG A 5 -4.67 0.11 7.55
CA ARG A 5 -4.14 -0.23 6.23
C ARG A 5 -3.29 0.92 5.68
N THR A 6 -3.78 2.15 5.80
CA THR A 6 -3.02 3.35 5.47
C THR A 6 -1.75 3.47 6.33
N SER A 7 -1.84 3.18 7.63
CA SER A 7 -0.70 3.25 8.56
C SER A 7 0.40 2.25 8.23
N PHE A 8 0.05 0.98 7.97
CA PHE A 8 1.01 -0.02 7.52
C PHE A 8 1.62 0.33 6.17
N LEU A 9 0.83 0.82 5.20
CA LEU A 9 1.36 1.24 3.90
C LEU A 9 2.30 2.45 4.03
N PHE A 10 1.98 3.39 4.91
CA PHE A 10 2.84 4.54 5.22
C PHE A 10 4.14 4.10 5.91
N GLN A 11 4.07 3.14 6.84
CA GLN A 11 5.26 2.56 7.46
C GLN A 11 6.15 1.83 6.45
N THR A 12 5.57 1.17 5.44
CA THR A 12 6.32 0.62 4.30
C THR A 12 7.02 1.73 3.53
N ALA A 13 6.35 2.86 3.26
CA ALA A 13 6.97 4.00 2.60
C ALA A 13 8.17 4.55 3.38
N LEU A 14 8.05 4.69 4.71
CA LEU A 14 9.15 5.10 5.60
C LEU A 14 10.33 4.11 5.53
N SER A 15 10.03 2.81 5.54
CA SER A 15 11.06 1.77 5.50
C SER A 15 11.86 1.82 4.20
N VAL A 16 11.21 1.98 3.05
CA VAL A 16 11.89 2.15 1.76
C VAL A 16 12.65 3.48 1.72
N ALA A 17 12.05 4.57 2.19
CA ALA A 17 12.68 5.89 2.21
C ALA A 17 13.90 5.97 3.15
N SER A 18 14.04 5.04 4.11
CA SER A 18 15.19 4.96 5.02
C SER A 18 16.50 4.71 4.27
N GLU A 19 16.42 4.13 3.07
CA GLU A 19 17.57 3.89 2.19
C GLU A 19 17.97 5.15 1.39
N GLY A 20 17.24 6.26 1.55
CA GLY A 20 17.45 7.52 0.84
C GLY A 20 16.80 7.59 -0.55
N ASP A 21 16.14 6.52 -0.96
CA ASP A 21 15.44 6.44 -2.25
C ASP A 21 14.13 7.23 -2.26
N GLN A 22 13.76 7.72 -3.45
CA GLN A 22 12.46 8.37 -3.66
C GLN A 22 11.32 7.34 -3.64
N VAL A 23 10.24 7.68 -2.94
CA VAL A 23 9.06 6.85 -2.76
C VAL A 23 7.82 7.66 -3.12
N ILE A 24 6.95 7.08 -3.94
CA ILE A 24 5.68 7.71 -4.32
C ILE A 24 4.55 7.01 -3.56
N LEU A 25 3.79 7.77 -2.77
CA LEU A 25 2.59 7.28 -2.08
C LEU A 25 1.34 7.96 -2.66
N ILE A 26 0.54 7.22 -3.42
CA ILE A 26 -0.70 7.70 -4.05
C ILE A 26 -1.89 7.33 -3.16
N ARG A 27 -2.84 8.26 -2.98
CA ARG A 27 -4.05 8.04 -2.18
C ARG A 27 -5.25 8.88 -2.63
N PRO A 28 -6.51 8.48 -2.35
CA PRO A 28 -7.71 9.20 -2.80
C PRO A 28 -7.94 10.59 -2.19
N GLY A 29 -7.28 10.95 -1.09
CA GLY A 29 -7.53 12.21 -0.41
C GLY A 29 -6.43 12.56 0.58
N SER A 30 -6.52 13.75 1.16
CA SER A 30 -5.57 14.19 2.20
C SER A 30 -5.54 13.23 3.39
N LEU A 31 -4.42 13.19 4.09
CA LEU A 31 -4.38 12.71 5.46
C LEU A 31 -4.98 13.79 6.35
N GLU A 32 -6.06 13.46 7.07
CA GLU A 32 -6.64 14.37 8.09
C GLU A 32 -5.78 14.38 9.36
N SER A 33 -5.16 13.24 9.67
CA SER A 33 -4.19 13.06 10.74
C SER A 33 -3.00 12.23 10.23
N PRO A 34 -1.81 12.35 10.85
CA PRO A 34 -0.71 11.45 10.59
C PRO A 34 -1.13 9.98 10.78
N PRO A 35 -0.72 9.06 9.90
CA PRO A 35 -0.92 7.64 10.15
C PRO A 35 -0.20 7.19 11.42
N HIS A 36 -0.75 6.21 12.12
CA HIS A 36 -0.14 5.70 13.35
C HIS A 36 1.20 5.06 13.04
N HIS A 37 2.20 5.37 13.87
CA HIS A 37 3.53 4.77 13.75
C HIS A 37 3.48 3.30 14.20
N VAL A 38 4.25 2.41 13.59
CA VAL A 38 4.39 1.03 14.08
C VAL A 38 5.57 0.96 15.03
N LYS A 39 5.30 0.66 16.31
CA LYS A 39 6.29 0.64 17.38
C LYS A 39 7.50 -0.22 17.02
N GLY A 40 8.69 0.36 17.16
CA GLY A 40 9.97 -0.32 16.88
C GLY A 40 10.36 -0.37 15.40
N MET A 41 9.58 0.25 14.51
CA MET A 41 9.96 0.46 13.11
C MET A 41 10.57 1.85 12.91
N THR A 42 10.98 2.19 11.68
CA THR A 42 11.54 3.51 11.37
C THR A 42 10.56 4.62 11.71
N GLU A 43 10.99 5.57 12.53
CA GLU A 43 10.25 6.78 12.86
C GLU A 43 10.25 7.79 11.71
N GLN A 44 9.18 8.56 11.59
CA GLN A 44 9.10 9.65 10.63
C GLN A 44 10.12 10.75 10.99
N SER A 45 10.95 11.13 10.02
CA SER A 45 11.89 12.26 10.14
C SER A 45 11.72 13.21 8.97
N ALA A 46 12.28 14.42 9.07
CA ALA A 46 12.29 15.37 7.96
C ALA A 46 12.97 14.80 6.70
N PHE A 47 14.01 13.97 6.90
CA PHE A 47 14.69 13.26 5.80
C PHE A 47 13.74 12.28 5.10
N HIS A 48 13.06 11.41 5.87
CA HIS A 48 12.11 10.45 5.29
C HIS A 48 11.00 11.16 4.50
N MET A 49 10.50 12.28 5.00
CA MET A 49 9.45 13.06 4.32
C MET A 49 9.94 13.79 3.07
N GLN A 50 11.24 14.05 2.92
CA GLN A 50 11.81 14.55 1.66
C GLN A 50 11.95 13.44 0.60
N CYS A 51 12.10 12.20 1.05
CA CYS A 51 12.14 11.03 0.19
C CYS A 51 10.74 10.54 -0.22
N ILE A 52 9.70 10.82 0.57
CA ILE A 52 8.33 10.39 0.29
C ILE A 52 7.52 11.52 -0.35
N LYS A 53 7.14 11.33 -1.62
CA LYS A 53 6.17 12.19 -2.30
C LYS A 53 4.76 11.61 -2.15
N ILE A 54 3.94 12.29 -1.36
CA ILE A 54 2.52 11.95 -1.21
C ILE A 54 1.71 12.63 -2.32
N VAL A 55 0.97 11.84 -3.09
CA VAL A 55 0.15 12.29 -4.22
C VAL A 55 -1.32 12.00 -3.90
N CYS A 56 -2.11 13.06 -3.72
CA CYS A 56 -3.54 12.95 -3.43
C CYS A 56 -4.33 13.08 -4.74
N LEU A 57 -4.96 11.98 -5.18
CA LEU A 57 -5.76 11.92 -6.40
C LEU A 57 -7.22 11.65 -6.03
N SER A 58 -8.00 12.72 -5.87
CA SER A 58 -9.44 12.65 -5.51
C SER A 58 -10.35 12.26 -6.66
N GLU A 59 -9.88 12.37 -7.90
CA GLU A 59 -10.61 11.89 -9.07
C GLU A 59 -10.06 10.51 -9.46
N PRO A 60 -10.92 9.47 -9.48
CA PRO A 60 -10.49 8.11 -9.81
C PRO A 60 -9.71 8.04 -11.14
N SER A 61 -10.13 8.81 -12.16
CA SER A 61 -9.51 8.82 -13.49
C SER A 61 -8.07 9.33 -13.52
N HIS A 62 -7.65 10.08 -12.50
CA HIS A 62 -6.31 10.65 -12.46
C HIS A 62 -5.22 9.62 -12.18
N LEU A 63 -5.53 8.47 -11.58
CA LEU A 63 -4.51 7.46 -11.31
C LEU A 63 -3.89 6.95 -12.61
N LEU A 64 -4.71 6.62 -13.61
CA LEU A 64 -4.21 6.10 -14.89
C LEU A 64 -3.31 7.12 -15.57
N LYS A 65 -3.74 8.38 -15.63
CA LYS A 65 -2.94 9.48 -16.19
C LYS A 65 -1.61 9.61 -15.45
N TYR A 66 -1.65 9.61 -14.12
CA TYR A 66 -0.46 9.76 -13.29
C TYR A 66 0.54 8.60 -13.47
N LEU A 67 0.08 7.36 -13.57
CA LEU A 67 0.94 6.20 -13.85
C LEU A 67 1.58 6.30 -15.25
N CYS A 68 0.83 6.75 -16.26
CA CYS A 68 1.38 6.97 -17.60
C CYS A 68 2.46 8.06 -17.64
N GLU A 69 2.36 9.11 -16.81
CA GLU A 69 3.33 10.21 -16.78
C GLU A 69 4.76 9.77 -16.40
N PHE A 70 4.93 8.65 -15.68
CA PHE A 70 6.25 8.07 -15.41
C PHE A 70 7.03 7.72 -16.68
N HIS A 71 6.33 7.38 -17.77
CA HIS A 71 6.97 7.07 -19.05
C HIS A 71 7.55 8.29 -19.76
N MET A 72 7.12 9.49 -19.35
CA MET A 72 7.57 10.76 -19.91
C MET A 72 8.54 11.48 -18.97
N GLN A 73 8.66 11.02 -17.72
CA GLN A 73 9.48 11.68 -16.71
C GLN A 73 10.97 11.51 -17.01
N GLU A 74 11.69 12.62 -17.07
CA GLU A 74 13.14 12.68 -17.09
C GLU A 74 13.62 13.08 -15.69
N GLY A 75 14.55 12.32 -15.10
CA GLY A 75 15.13 12.62 -13.79
C GLY A 75 14.91 11.53 -12.75
N CYS A 76 14.79 11.95 -11.48
CA CYS A 76 14.76 11.04 -10.34
C CYS A 76 13.50 10.15 -10.36
N LEU A 77 13.73 8.86 -10.52
CA LEU A 77 12.71 7.82 -10.56
C LEU A 77 12.61 7.13 -9.20
N PRO A 78 11.40 6.74 -8.75
CA PRO A 78 11.25 6.19 -7.42
C PRO A 78 11.72 4.73 -7.34
N ALA A 79 12.16 4.33 -6.15
CA ALA A 79 12.38 2.93 -5.81
C ALA A 79 11.08 2.19 -5.46
N ALA A 80 10.01 2.91 -5.11
CA ALA A 80 8.71 2.31 -4.86
C ALA A 80 7.54 3.20 -5.25
N ILE A 81 6.49 2.57 -5.76
CA ILE A 81 5.17 3.15 -5.99
C ILE A 81 4.16 2.43 -5.09
N LEU A 82 3.57 3.17 -4.16
CA LEU A 82 2.58 2.69 -3.22
C LEU A 82 1.23 3.31 -3.56
N ILE A 83 0.18 2.48 -3.66
CA ILE A 83 -1.19 2.95 -3.89
C ILE A 83 -2.07 2.55 -2.71
N ASP A 84 -2.52 3.54 -1.97
CA ASP A 84 -3.54 3.36 -0.94
C ASP A 84 -4.92 3.27 -1.61
N ASP A 85 -5.73 2.33 -1.13
CA ASP A 85 -7.12 2.15 -1.50
C ASP A 85 -7.37 2.00 -3.02
N ILE A 86 -6.64 1.09 -3.67
CA ILE A 86 -6.64 0.97 -5.14
C ILE A 86 -8.04 0.79 -5.75
N HIS A 87 -8.98 0.25 -4.99
CA HIS A 87 -10.36 0.04 -5.41
C HIS A 87 -11.19 1.31 -5.51
N PHE A 88 -10.74 2.42 -4.93
CA PHE A 88 -11.32 3.74 -5.18
C PHE A 88 -11.22 4.11 -6.66
N TYR A 89 -10.07 3.81 -7.27
CA TYR A 89 -9.72 4.22 -8.62
C TYR A 89 -10.44 3.45 -9.73
N VAL A 90 -11.13 2.35 -9.40
CA VAL A 90 -11.90 1.61 -10.42
C VAL A 90 -13.30 2.15 -10.66
N SER A 91 -13.75 3.11 -9.84
CA SER A 91 -15.09 3.68 -9.96
C SER A 91 -15.31 4.52 -11.24
N HIS A 92 -14.25 4.98 -11.91
CA HIS A 92 -14.37 5.63 -13.22
C HIS A 92 -14.53 4.67 -14.41
N LEU A 93 -14.33 3.37 -14.21
CA LEU A 93 -14.34 2.42 -15.32
C LEU A 93 -15.78 2.13 -15.75
N PRO A 94 -16.02 1.82 -17.04
CA PRO A 94 -17.37 1.61 -17.56
C PRO A 94 -18.14 0.57 -16.75
N GLN A 95 -19.44 0.83 -16.50
CA GLN A 95 -20.34 -0.02 -15.69
C GLN A 95 -20.47 -1.45 -16.24
N ASP A 96 -20.16 -1.66 -17.52
CA ASP A 96 -20.26 -2.96 -18.19
C ASP A 96 -19.09 -3.91 -17.86
N GLN A 97 -18.08 -3.46 -17.11
CA GLN A 97 -16.96 -4.28 -16.66
C GLN A 97 -17.12 -4.68 -15.20
N SER A 98 -16.80 -5.94 -14.88
CA SER A 98 -16.73 -6.34 -13.48
C SER A 98 -15.64 -5.54 -12.75
N ARG A 99 -15.94 -5.15 -11.51
CA ARG A 99 -15.01 -4.44 -10.63
C ARG A 99 -13.67 -5.17 -10.49
N GLU A 100 -13.70 -6.50 -10.53
CA GLU A 100 -12.50 -7.34 -10.48
C GLU A 100 -11.59 -7.14 -11.70
N ILE A 101 -12.15 -7.15 -12.92
CA ILE A 101 -11.40 -6.92 -14.16
C ILE A 101 -10.79 -5.52 -14.14
N ALA A 102 -11.55 -4.54 -13.68
CA ALA A 102 -11.11 -3.17 -13.53
C ALA A 102 -9.88 -3.06 -12.60
N VAL A 103 -9.89 -3.74 -11.46
CA VAL A 103 -8.75 -3.76 -10.53
C VAL A 103 -7.54 -4.47 -11.14
N VAL A 104 -7.75 -5.60 -11.84
CA VAL A 104 -6.68 -6.32 -12.53
C VAL A 104 -6.01 -5.46 -13.60
N LYS A 105 -6.76 -4.63 -14.31
CA LYS A 105 -6.18 -3.67 -15.27
C LYS A 105 -5.30 -2.63 -14.58
N LEU A 106 -5.69 -2.13 -13.41
CA LEU A 106 -4.84 -1.23 -12.63
C LEU A 106 -3.57 -1.94 -12.13
N PHE A 107 -3.65 -3.21 -11.73
CA PHE A 107 -2.45 -3.99 -11.37
C PHE A 107 -1.51 -4.14 -12.56
N ALA A 108 -2.03 -4.46 -13.74
CA ALA A 108 -1.23 -4.58 -14.94
C ALA A 108 -0.56 -3.25 -15.33
N LEU A 109 -1.28 -2.14 -15.22
CA LEU A 109 -0.72 -0.80 -15.48
C LEU A 109 0.36 -0.43 -14.47
N LEU A 110 0.15 -0.73 -13.18
CA LEU A 110 1.15 -0.49 -12.15
C LEU A 110 2.40 -1.37 -12.35
N GLU A 111 2.21 -2.62 -12.78
CA GLU A 111 3.31 -3.52 -13.13
C GLU A 111 4.14 -3.01 -14.30
N ASP A 112 3.47 -2.61 -15.38
CA ASP A 112 4.11 -2.00 -16.57
C ASP A 112 4.88 -0.73 -16.19
N THR A 113 4.24 0.17 -15.44
CA THR A 113 4.87 1.40 -14.95
C THR A 113 6.11 1.11 -14.13
N ALA A 114 6.03 0.21 -13.15
CA ALA A 114 7.19 -0.15 -12.32
C ALA A 114 8.28 -0.86 -13.14
N ALA A 115 7.92 -1.67 -14.13
CA ALA A 115 8.88 -2.32 -15.02
C ALA A 115 9.65 -1.29 -15.86
N TYR A 116 8.95 -0.30 -16.43
CA TYR A 116 9.58 0.83 -17.13
C TYR A 116 10.51 1.62 -16.21
N VAL A 117 10.02 1.99 -15.01
CA VAL A 117 10.82 2.69 -14.01
C VAL A 117 12.07 1.89 -13.66
N SER A 118 11.92 0.58 -13.45
CA SER A 118 13.05 -0.30 -13.12
C SER A 118 14.08 -0.34 -14.23
N GLN A 119 13.61 -0.50 -15.47
CA GLN A 119 14.48 -0.54 -16.65
C GLN A 119 15.24 0.77 -16.83
N LYS A 120 14.57 1.91 -16.62
CA LYS A 120 15.15 3.24 -16.82
C LYS A 120 16.09 3.65 -15.68
N LYS A 121 15.79 3.27 -14.43
CA LYS A 121 16.66 3.48 -13.25
C LYS A 121 17.85 2.52 -13.23
N GLY A 122 17.68 1.32 -13.77
CA GLY A 122 18.66 0.22 -13.68
C GLY A 122 18.56 -0.60 -12.40
N GLU A 123 17.54 -0.36 -11.57
CA GLU A 123 17.31 -0.99 -10.28
C GLU A 123 15.82 -1.30 -10.09
N PRO A 124 15.42 -2.29 -9.27
CA PRO A 124 14.01 -2.62 -9.08
C PRO A 124 13.17 -1.47 -8.51
N CYS A 125 12.02 -1.22 -9.12
CA CYS A 125 10.95 -0.40 -8.56
C CYS A 125 9.89 -1.29 -7.93
N HIS A 126 9.75 -1.21 -6.62
CA HIS A 126 8.77 -1.97 -5.84
C HIS A 126 7.36 -1.40 -5.98
N ARG A 127 6.37 -2.27 -5.75
CA ARG A 127 4.95 -1.95 -5.88
C ARG A 127 4.23 -2.43 -4.63
N TYR A 128 3.50 -1.55 -3.97
CA TYR A 128 2.63 -1.91 -2.86
C TYR A 128 1.24 -1.36 -3.09
N VAL A 129 0.23 -2.16 -2.81
CA VAL A 129 -1.16 -1.75 -2.95
C VAL A 129 -1.94 -2.13 -1.72
N SER A 130 -2.87 -1.25 -1.36
CA SER A 130 -3.82 -1.47 -0.30
C SER A 130 -5.22 -1.59 -0.91
N MET A 131 -6.01 -2.56 -0.44
CA MET A 131 -7.38 -2.77 -0.93
C MET A 131 -8.27 -3.37 0.14
N SER A 132 -9.59 -3.24 -0.02
CA SER A 132 -10.55 -3.90 0.85
C SER A 132 -10.70 -5.38 0.47
N ARG A 133 -10.93 -6.25 1.45
CA ARG A 133 -11.15 -7.68 1.21
C ARG A 133 -12.35 -7.89 0.27
N GLY A 134 -12.23 -8.87 -0.63
CA GLY A 134 -13.28 -9.19 -1.62
C GLY A 134 -13.31 -8.27 -2.84
N THR A 135 -12.40 -7.28 -2.93
CA THR A 135 -12.27 -6.40 -4.11
C THR A 135 -11.85 -7.15 -5.37
N CYS A 136 -10.94 -8.12 -5.22
CA CYS A 136 -10.37 -8.90 -6.31
C CYS A 136 -10.12 -10.33 -5.82
N PRO A 137 -10.41 -11.36 -6.64
CA PRO A 137 -10.07 -12.74 -6.32
C PRO A 137 -8.58 -12.91 -6.03
N LYS A 138 -8.26 -13.64 -4.96
CA LYS A 138 -6.90 -13.85 -4.45
C LYS A 138 -5.94 -14.41 -5.52
N ASN A 139 -6.41 -15.29 -6.40
CA ASN A 139 -5.63 -15.86 -7.49
C ASN A 139 -5.21 -14.80 -8.52
N TYR A 140 -6.03 -13.77 -8.75
CA TYR A 140 -5.66 -12.65 -9.62
C TYR A 140 -4.67 -11.73 -8.93
N THR A 141 -4.86 -11.41 -7.65
CA THR A 141 -3.90 -10.58 -6.90
C THR A 141 -2.52 -11.24 -6.83
N LYS A 142 -2.45 -12.56 -6.58
CA LYS A 142 -1.21 -13.35 -6.55
C LYS A 142 -0.41 -13.36 -7.85
N ARG A 143 -1.03 -13.02 -8.97
CA ARG A 143 -0.33 -12.92 -10.26
C ARG A 143 0.57 -11.69 -10.33
N TYR A 144 0.21 -10.62 -9.63
CA TYR A 144 0.90 -9.32 -9.69
C TYR A 144 1.71 -8.99 -8.44
N PHE A 145 1.32 -9.57 -7.30
CA PHE A 145 1.96 -9.36 -5.99
C PHE A 145 2.34 -10.70 -5.39
N ARG A 146 3.61 -10.81 -4.98
CA ARG A 146 4.13 -12.00 -4.30
C ARG A 146 3.61 -12.04 -2.88
N GLU A 147 3.87 -10.98 -2.12
CA GLU A 147 3.47 -10.88 -0.72
C GLU A 147 2.04 -10.37 -0.58
N LEU A 148 1.21 -11.11 0.15
CA LEU A 148 -0.14 -10.68 0.51
C LEU A 148 -0.33 -10.74 2.01
N TRP A 149 -0.62 -9.58 2.57
CA TRP A 149 -0.89 -9.40 3.99
C TRP A 149 -2.36 -9.07 4.18
N ASN A 150 -3.03 -9.84 5.04
CA ASN A 150 -4.41 -9.62 5.40
C ASN A 150 -4.48 -8.93 6.76
N ILE A 151 -5.20 -7.81 6.81
CA ILE A 151 -5.51 -7.11 8.04
C ILE A 151 -6.97 -7.38 8.39
N SER A 152 -7.22 -8.00 9.54
CA SER A 152 -8.57 -8.18 10.09
C SER A 152 -8.67 -7.43 11.40
N THR A 153 -9.52 -6.41 11.46
CA THR A 153 -9.78 -5.65 12.70
C THR A 153 -10.91 -6.29 13.49
N GLU A 154 -10.82 -6.23 14.82
CA GLU A 154 -11.94 -6.61 15.68
C GLU A 154 -13.01 -5.49 15.75
N GLN A 155 -14.12 -5.77 16.43
CA GLN A 155 -15.26 -4.84 16.54
C GLN A 155 -14.87 -3.48 17.14
N SER A 156 -13.84 -3.46 17.99
CA SER A 156 -13.31 -2.26 18.66
C SER A 156 -12.59 -1.29 17.72
N GLN A 157 -12.19 -1.70 16.50
CA GLN A 157 -11.32 -0.97 15.57
C GLN A 157 -10.00 -0.44 16.18
N ARG A 158 -9.62 -0.90 17.39
CA ARG A 158 -8.36 -0.56 18.04
C ARG A 158 -7.35 -1.70 17.99
N GLU A 159 -7.79 -2.90 17.65
CA GLU A 159 -6.96 -4.09 17.54
C GLU A 159 -7.35 -4.94 16.34
N GLY A 160 -6.47 -5.89 16.01
CA GLY A 160 -6.69 -6.81 14.93
C GLY A 160 -5.56 -7.81 14.75
N PHE A 161 -5.62 -8.51 13.63
CA PHE A 161 -4.64 -9.50 13.23
C PHE A 161 -4.07 -9.19 11.86
N LEU A 162 -2.75 -9.33 11.76
CA LEU A 162 -2.01 -9.37 10.51
C LEU A 162 -1.71 -10.83 10.18
N THR A 163 -2.08 -11.27 8.97
CA THR A 163 -1.84 -12.64 8.50
C THR A 163 -1.11 -12.60 7.17
N ASP A 164 0.05 -13.26 7.10
CA ASP A 164 0.73 -13.56 5.84
C ASP A 164 0.01 -14.71 5.14
N ASP A 165 -0.35 -14.49 3.88
CA ASP A 165 -1.03 -15.47 3.07
C ASP A 165 -0.16 -16.68 2.66
N HIS A 166 1.17 -16.56 2.74
CA HIS A 166 2.09 -17.69 2.56
C HIS A 166 2.12 -18.63 3.76
N VAL A 167 1.87 -18.10 4.96
CA VAL A 167 1.93 -18.87 6.21
C VAL A 167 0.67 -18.61 7.05
N PRO A 168 -0.54 -18.95 6.53
CA PRO A 168 -1.82 -18.56 7.14
C PRO A 168 -2.07 -19.18 8.51
N ALA A 169 -1.26 -20.18 8.89
CA ALA A 169 -1.25 -20.77 10.22
C ALA A 169 -0.68 -19.84 11.29
N PHE A 170 -0.03 -18.73 10.91
CA PHE A 170 0.53 -17.75 11.84
C PHE A 170 -0.19 -16.42 11.71
N ARG A 171 -0.42 -15.77 12.84
CA ARG A 171 -0.97 -14.42 12.93
C ARG A 171 -0.16 -13.59 13.90
N ALA A 172 0.03 -12.32 13.58
CA ALA A 172 0.46 -11.32 14.53
C ALA A 172 -0.77 -10.56 15.03
N HIS A 173 -0.97 -10.50 16.34
CA HIS A 173 -1.93 -9.57 16.91
C HIS A 173 -1.32 -8.17 16.89
N PHE A 174 -2.14 -7.15 16.64
CA PHE A 174 -1.72 -5.76 16.77
C PHE A 174 -2.83 -4.96 17.46
N HIS A 175 -2.42 -3.94 18.20
CA HIS A 175 -3.33 -3.01 18.88
C HIS A 175 -2.75 -1.60 18.88
N LEU A 176 -3.59 -0.59 19.08
CA LEU A 176 -3.13 0.75 19.42
C LEU A 176 -2.69 0.80 20.87
N ASP A 177 -1.60 1.51 21.16
CA ASP A 177 -1.15 1.77 22.53
C ASP A 177 -2.16 2.61 23.33
N ASP A 178 -1.91 2.76 24.64
CA ASP A 178 -2.83 3.43 25.55
C ASP A 178 -3.12 4.89 25.15
N ASP A 179 -2.18 5.54 24.46
CA ASP A 179 -2.29 6.92 23.96
C ASP A 179 -2.86 7.03 22.53
N ASP A 180 -3.22 5.90 21.89
CA ASP A 180 -3.66 5.81 20.49
C ASP A 180 -2.69 6.45 19.48
N ARG A 181 -1.40 6.43 19.78
CA ARG A 181 -0.34 7.02 18.93
C ARG A 181 0.33 5.99 18.06
N GLU A 182 0.58 4.81 18.62
CA GLU A 182 1.39 3.78 18.00
C GLU A 182 0.61 2.48 17.84
N ILE A 183 0.85 1.80 16.73
CA ILE A 183 0.48 0.41 16.52
C ILE A 183 1.56 -0.46 17.16
N VAL A 184 1.17 -1.21 18.18
CA VAL A 184 1.98 -2.26 18.78
C VAL A 184 1.66 -3.57 18.08
N VAL A 185 2.67 -4.23 17.52
CA VAL A 185 2.53 -5.58 16.95
C VAL A 185 3.07 -6.58 17.95
N ASP A 186 2.18 -7.40 18.49
CA ASP A 186 2.51 -8.43 19.46
C ASP A 186 3.16 -9.66 18.79
N ARG A 187 3.57 -10.62 19.62
CA ARG A 187 4.22 -11.84 19.16
C ARG A 187 3.31 -12.60 18.17
N VAL A 188 3.96 -13.15 17.15
CA VAL A 188 3.35 -14.06 16.20
C VAL A 188 2.99 -15.36 16.91
N TYR A 189 1.76 -15.83 16.76
CA TYR A 189 1.30 -17.10 17.30
C TYR A 189 0.71 -17.98 16.21
N ARG A 190 0.77 -19.30 16.45
CA ARG A 190 0.23 -20.32 15.55
C ARG A 190 -1.22 -20.59 15.91
N LEU A 191 -2.10 -20.65 14.91
CA LEU A 191 -3.48 -21.12 15.10
C LEU A 191 -3.47 -22.62 15.38
N GLU A 192 -4.00 -23.01 16.53
CA GLU A 192 -4.33 -24.41 16.78
C GLU A 192 -5.56 -24.77 15.92
N GLY A 193 -5.44 -25.87 15.17
CA GLY A 193 -6.45 -26.32 14.21
C GLY A 193 -7.56 -27.15 14.83
#